data_AF-A0A1W1HHH6-F1
#
_entry.id   AF-A0A1W1HHH6-F1
#
_cell.length_a   1.000
_cell.length_b   1.000
_cell.length_c   1.000
_cell.angle_alpha   90.00
_cell.angle_beta   90.00
_cell.angle_gamma   90.00
#
_symmetry.space_group_name_H-M   'P 1'
#
loop_
_entity.id
_entity.type
_entity.pdbx_description
1 polymer ?
#
loop_
_entity_poly.entity_id
_entity_poly.type
_entity_poly.pdbx_seq_one_letter_code
_entity_poly.pdbx_strand_id
1 'polypeptide(L)'
;MSNGIRHTTFEPEFRRFKQNKKKRLAENLQKLGESLVELPETEIHKMEISEILKKAALDAQAMTKHGAKRRQMQYIGTLMRNLDPEIIERAVEEISRGRRVAEMKFKEMETWREILIKDGDEYSNSDLNFISNQNIFKELASVSVSSNTINSNTAMESFIEKYPETDRQRLGQLVRNARKDLLQHNHHKNIKDHKLGSTDNQCKTPKTSRVLFRYIREMIELHEQTDSPQ
;
A
#
# COMPACT_ATOMS: atom_id res chain seq x y z
N MET A 1 -13.11 -66.17 14.50
CA MET A 1 -12.38 -64.92 14.17
C MET A 1 -13.29 -64.09 13.26
N SER A 2 -13.91 -63.04 13.81
CA SER A 2 -14.81 -62.16 13.06
C SER A 2 -13.99 -61.19 12.22
N ASN A 3 -13.97 -61.38 10.90
CA ASN A 3 -13.35 -60.44 9.99
C ASN A 3 -14.28 -59.23 9.84
N GLY A 4 -13.99 -58.20 10.63
CA GLY A 4 -14.63 -56.90 10.52
C GLY A 4 -14.37 -56.30 9.13
N ILE A 5 -15.39 -56.37 8.28
CA ILE A 5 -15.43 -55.64 7.00
C ILE A 5 -15.43 -54.16 7.38
N ARG A 6 -14.28 -53.50 7.25
CA ARG A 6 -14.21 -52.04 7.32
C ARG A 6 -14.97 -51.54 6.10
N HIS A 7 -16.19 -51.03 6.30
CA HIS A 7 -16.87 -50.24 5.28
C HIS A 7 -16.02 -49.00 5.01
N THR A 8 -15.10 -49.09 4.06
CA THR A 8 -14.50 -47.92 3.43
C THR A 8 -15.62 -47.25 2.67
N THR A 9 -16.24 -46.25 3.30
CA THR A 9 -17.26 -45.45 2.61
C THR A 9 -16.54 -44.71 1.50
N PHE A 10 -16.64 -45.24 0.28
CA PHE A 10 -16.17 -44.60 -0.93
C PHE A 10 -17.06 -43.37 -1.15
N GLU A 11 -16.65 -42.24 -0.59
CA GLU A 11 -17.23 -40.93 -0.89
C GLU A 11 -17.00 -40.65 -2.39
N PRO A 12 -18.05 -40.60 -3.22
CA PRO A 12 -17.88 -40.41 -4.65
C PRO A 12 -17.26 -39.04 -4.91
N GLU A 13 -16.16 -38.98 -5.69
CA GLU A 13 -15.35 -37.76 -5.90
C GLU A 13 -16.18 -36.52 -6.30
N PHE A 14 -17.31 -36.73 -6.98
CA PHE A 14 -18.26 -35.70 -7.36
C PHE A 14 -18.81 -34.90 -6.16
N ARG A 15 -19.12 -35.58 -5.04
CA ARG A 15 -19.65 -34.94 -3.83
C ARG A 15 -18.58 -34.09 -3.14
N ARG A 16 -17.34 -34.58 -3.10
CA ARG A 16 -16.16 -33.88 -2.58
C ARG A 16 -15.89 -32.58 -3.36
N PHE A 17 -15.94 -32.64 -4.69
CA PHE A 17 -15.77 -31.46 -5.55
C PHE A 17 -16.88 -30.41 -5.35
N LYS A 18 -18.14 -30.83 -5.20
CA LYS A 18 -19.28 -29.94 -4.93
C LYS A 18 -19.19 -29.25 -3.57
N GLN A 19 -18.76 -29.97 -2.53
CA GLN A 19 -18.51 -29.41 -1.20
C GLN A 19 -17.38 -28.37 -1.23
N ASN A 20 -16.32 -28.64 -2.00
CA ASN A 20 -15.22 -27.70 -2.18
C ASN A 20 -15.67 -26.39 -2.86
N LYS A 21 -16.56 -26.45 -3.86
CA LYS A 21 -17.12 -25.24 -4.50
C LYS A 21 -17.90 -24.37 -3.51
N LYS A 22 -18.81 -24.96 -2.73
CA LYS A 22 -19.61 -24.20 -1.74
C LYS A 22 -18.73 -23.58 -0.65
N LYS A 23 -17.71 -24.30 -0.20
CA LYS A 23 -16.74 -23.81 0.77
C LYS A 23 -15.98 -22.59 0.21
N ARG A 24 -15.48 -22.67 -1.02
CA ARG A 24 -14.78 -21.56 -1.69
C ARG A 24 -15.65 -20.32 -1.86
N LEU A 25 -16.92 -20.50 -2.25
CA LEU A 25 -17.86 -19.38 -2.36
C LEU A 25 -18.09 -18.69 -1.01
N ALA A 26 -18.29 -19.48 0.06
CA ALA A 26 -18.45 -18.93 1.40
C ALA A 26 -17.19 -18.17 1.87
N GLU A 27 -15.99 -18.71 1.59
CA GLU A 27 -14.72 -18.04 1.88
C GLU A 27 -14.56 -16.73 1.09
N ASN A 28 -14.95 -16.71 -0.18
CA ASN A 28 -14.89 -15.50 -1.01
C ASN A 28 -15.85 -14.41 -0.49
N LEU A 29 -17.09 -14.76 -0.16
CA LEU A 29 -18.07 -13.82 0.40
C LEU A 29 -17.61 -13.28 1.76
N GLN A 30 -16.96 -14.12 2.56
CA GLN A 30 -16.40 -13.67 3.84
C GLN A 30 -15.25 -12.69 3.62
N LYS A 31 -14.33 -12.97 2.68
CA LYS A 31 -13.25 -12.04 2.31
C LYS A 31 -13.80 -10.71 1.79
N LEU A 32 -14.85 -10.74 0.96
CA LEU A 32 -15.52 -9.53 0.50
C LEU A 32 -16.11 -8.73 1.67
N GLY A 33 -16.73 -9.42 2.64
CA GLY A 33 -17.21 -8.79 3.87
C GLY A 33 -16.10 -8.18 4.73
N GLU A 34 -14.93 -8.83 4.80
CA GLU A 34 -13.74 -8.29 5.46
C GLU A 34 -13.24 -7.02 4.75
N SER A 35 -13.16 -7.02 3.41
CA SER A 35 -12.80 -5.84 2.62
C SER A 35 -13.79 -4.70 2.77
N LEU A 36 -15.10 -4.98 2.87
CA LEU A 36 -16.13 -3.98 3.14
C LEU A 36 -15.92 -3.29 4.49
N VAL A 37 -15.56 -4.05 5.53
CA VAL A 37 -15.32 -3.55 6.89
C VAL A 37 -14.01 -2.75 7.00
N GLU A 38 -13.10 -2.89 6.04
CA GLU A 38 -11.89 -2.06 5.94
C GLU A 38 -12.11 -0.72 5.22
N LEU A 39 -13.29 -0.52 4.62
CA LEU A 39 -13.63 0.74 3.98
C LEU A 39 -13.95 1.83 5.02
N PRO A 40 -13.66 3.11 4.73
CA PRO A 40 -14.06 4.20 5.59
C PRO A 40 -15.60 4.29 5.69
N GLU A 41 -16.09 4.68 6.87
CA GLU A 41 -17.53 4.77 7.18
C GLU A 41 -18.30 5.61 6.14
N THR A 42 -17.69 6.70 5.66
CA THR A 42 -18.29 7.59 4.65
C THR A 42 -18.64 6.86 3.36
N GLU A 43 -17.84 5.88 2.95
CA GLU A 43 -18.07 5.13 1.72
C GLU A 43 -19.09 4.01 1.93
N ILE A 44 -19.10 3.37 3.11
CA ILE A 44 -20.12 2.37 3.46
C ILE A 44 -21.53 3.00 3.45
N HIS A 45 -21.66 4.24 3.91
CA HIS A 45 -22.94 4.97 3.88
C HIS A 45 -23.41 5.30 2.46
N LYS A 46 -22.49 5.62 1.53
CA LYS A 46 -22.80 5.93 0.13
C LYS A 46 -23.25 4.70 -0.67
N MET A 47 -22.84 3.50 -0.26
CA MET A 47 -23.20 2.27 -0.97
C MET A 47 -24.70 1.98 -0.90
N GLU A 48 -25.26 1.55 -2.02
CA GLU A 48 -26.66 1.13 -2.13
C GLU A 48 -26.82 -0.34 -1.68
N ILE A 49 -26.50 -0.60 -0.40
CA ILE A 49 -26.65 -1.92 0.23
C ILE A 49 -27.69 -1.86 1.35
N SER A 50 -28.17 -3.03 1.77
CA SER A 50 -29.12 -3.15 2.88
C SER A 50 -28.62 -2.45 4.14
N GLU A 51 -29.48 -1.66 4.79
CA GLU A 51 -29.17 -0.95 6.04
C GLU A 51 -28.73 -1.90 7.17
N ILE A 52 -29.23 -3.15 7.17
CA ILE A 52 -28.81 -4.18 8.12
C ILE A 52 -27.32 -4.49 7.94
N LEU A 53 -26.88 -4.58 6.69
CA LEU A 53 -25.49 -4.87 6.37
C LEU A 53 -24.58 -3.67 6.68
N LYS A 54 -25.02 -2.44 6.39
CA LYS A 54 -24.28 -1.21 6.77
C LYS A 54 -24.03 -1.16 8.27
N LYS A 55 -25.10 -1.32 9.06
CA LYS A 55 -25.01 -1.33 10.52
C LYS A 55 -24.07 -2.43 11.01
N ALA A 56 -24.20 -3.64 10.47
CA ALA A 56 -23.35 -4.76 10.85
C ALA A 56 -21.85 -4.50 10.58
N ALA A 57 -21.52 -3.80 9.49
CA ALA A 57 -20.15 -3.41 9.15
C ALA A 57 -19.60 -2.34 10.10
N LEU A 58 -20.38 -1.29 10.41
CA LEU A 58 -19.99 -0.25 11.36
C LEU A 58 -19.80 -0.82 12.77
N ASP A 59 -20.71 -1.68 13.23
CA ASP A 59 -20.59 -2.38 14.50
C ASP A 59 -19.28 -3.20 14.56
N ALA A 60 -18.89 -3.83 13.44
CA ALA A 60 -17.65 -4.59 13.37
C ALA A 60 -16.38 -3.71 13.45
N GLN A 61 -16.44 -2.48 12.95
CA GLN A 61 -15.35 -1.51 13.05
C GLN A 61 -15.18 -1.02 14.49
N ALA A 62 -16.28 -0.80 15.20
CA ALA A 62 -16.26 -0.38 16.61
C ALA A 62 -15.76 -1.48 17.57
N MET A 63 -15.86 -2.76 17.18
CA MET A 63 -15.47 -3.89 18.02
C MET A 63 -13.94 -4.03 18.16
N THR A 64 -13.45 -3.89 19.40
CA THR A 64 -12.02 -4.08 19.73
C THR A 64 -11.64 -5.54 20.00
N LYS A 65 -12.57 -6.35 20.56
CA LYS A 65 -12.29 -7.73 20.95
C LYS A 65 -12.33 -8.65 19.73
N HIS A 66 -11.21 -9.34 19.45
CA HIS A 66 -11.08 -10.28 18.33
C HIS A 66 -12.20 -11.32 18.26
N GLY A 67 -12.64 -11.87 19.40
CA GLY A 67 -13.72 -12.86 19.43
C GLY A 67 -15.12 -12.28 19.13
N ALA A 68 -15.36 -11.00 19.43
CA ALA A 68 -16.58 -10.31 19.04
C ALA A 68 -16.55 -9.97 17.55
N LYS A 69 -15.44 -9.37 17.08
CA LYS A 69 -15.22 -9.03 15.67
C LYS A 69 -15.34 -10.26 14.75
N ARG A 70 -14.75 -11.40 15.13
CA ARG A 70 -14.85 -12.65 14.37
C ARG A 70 -16.29 -13.15 14.24
N ARG A 71 -17.09 -13.08 15.32
CA ARG A 71 -18.51 -13.46 15.29
C ARG A 71 -19.31 -12.51 14.40
N GLN A 72 -19.00 -11.22 14.46
CA GLN A 72 -19.61 -10.23 13.58
C GLN A 72 -19.28 -10.49 12.11
N MET A 73 -18.04 -10.87 11.76
CA MET A 73 -17.67 -11.24 10.38
C MET A 73 -18.45 -12.45 9.87
N GLN A 74 -18.71 -13.45 10.73
CA GLN A 74 -19.53 -14.60 10.37
C GLN A 74 -21.00 -14.22 10.12
N TYR A 75 -21.53 -13.27 10.92
CA TYR A 75 -22.85 -12.72 10.70
C TYR A 75 -22.93 -11.96 9.38
N ILE A 76 -21.96 -11.09 9.09
CA ILE A 76 -21.83 -10.41 7.80
C ILE A 76 -21.77 -11.41 6.65
N GLY A 77 -20.96 -12.46 6.74
CA GLY A 77 -20.90 -13.53 5.74
C GLY A 77 -22.22 -14.30 5.56
N THR A 78 -23.13 -14.24 6.54
CA THR A 78 -24.49 -14.76 6.41
C THR A 78 -25.40 -13.79 5.69
N LEU A 79 -25.29 -12.50 5.97
CA LEU A 79 -26.03 -11.45 5.26
C LEU A 79 -25.65 -11.39 3.77
N MET A 80 -24.36 -11.51 3.45
CA MET A 80 -23.83 -11.51 2.08
C MET A 80 -24.39 -12.62 1.20
N ARG A 81 -24.81 -13.75 1.79
CA ARG A 81 -25.40 -14.87 1.04
C ARG A 81 -26.80 -14.57 0.51
N ASN A 82 -27.46 -13.55 1.06
CA ASN A 82 -28.83 -13.17 0.70
C ASN A 82 -28.88 -11.92 -0.20
N LEU A 83 -27.74 -11.30 -0.48
CA LEU A 83 -27.62 -10.13 -1.35
C LEU A 83 -26.92 -10.51 -2.66
N ASP A 84 -27.04 -9.66 -3.67
CA ASP A 84 -26.24 -9.74 -4.88
C ASP A 84 -24.79 -9.29 -4.57
N PRO A 85 -23.80 -10.20 -4.60
CA PRO A 85 -22.42 -9.85 -4.30
C PRO A 85 -21.79 -8.91 -5.35
N GLU A 86 -22.31 -8.87 -6.58
CA GLU A 86 -21.68 -8.14 -7.67
C GLU A 86 -21.65 -6.62 -7.43
N ILE A 87 -22.74 -6.07 -6.86
CA ILE A 87 -22.84 -4.64 -6.51
C ILE A 87 -21.77 -4.26 -5.48
N ILE A 88 -21.57 -5.13 -4.49
CA ILE A 88 -20.63 -4.91 -3.39
C ILE A 88 -19.20 -5.05 -3.90
N GLU A 89 -18.92 -6.07 -4.70
CA GLU A 89 -17.61 -6.28 -5.33
C GLU A 89 -17.21 -5.06 -6.17
N ARG A 90 -18.11 -4.55 -7.01
CA ARG A 90 -17.85 -3.38 -7.84
C ARG A 90 -17.56 -2.14 -7.00
N ALA A 91 -18.38 -1.89 -5.97
CA ALA A 91 -18.20 -0.73 -5.09
C ALA A 91 -16.88 -0.81 -4.31
N VAL A 92 -16.55 -1.98 -3.74
CA VAL A 92 -15.30 -2.22 -3.02
C VAL A 92 -14.09 -2.07 -3.94
N GLU A 93 -14.14 -2.61 -5.16
CA GLU A 93 -13.05 -2.52 -6.13
C GLU A 93 -12.82 -1.08 -6.58
N GLU A 94 -13.86 -0.29 -6.85
CA GLU A 94 -13.73 1.12 -7.25
C GLU A 94 -13.00 1.94 -6.20
N ILE A 95 -13.43 1.82 -4.93
CA ILE A 95 -12.82 2.53 -3.80
C ILE A 95 -11.38 2.03 -3.57
N SER A 96 -11.18 0.72 -3.64
CA SER A 96 -9.86 0.11 -3.42
C SER A 96 -8.88 0.48 -4.53
N ARG A 97 -9.35 0.66 -5.77
CA ARG A 97 -8.53 1.12 -6.89
C ARG A 97 -8.01 2.54 -6.65
N GLY A 98 -8.88 3.47 -6.23
CA GLY A 98 -8.47 4.83 -5.89
C GLY A 98 -7.42 4.87 -4.76
N ARG A 99 -7.67 4.09 -3.68
CA ARG A 99 -6.71 3.96 -2.57
C ARG A 99 -5.38 3.35 -3.03
N ARG A 100 -5.41 2.30 -3.86
CA ARG A 100 -4.21 1.64 -4.39
C ARG A 100 -3.39 2.59 -5.24
N VAL A 101 -4.01 3.38 -6.12
CA VAL A 101 -3.31 4.38 -6.93
C VAL A 101 -2.66 5.43 -6.04
N ALA A 102 -3.39 5.97 -5.06
CA ALA A 102 -2.83 6.94 -4.11
C ALA A 102 -1.67 6.35 -3.28
N GLU A 103 -1.78 5.10 -2.83
CA GLU A 103 -0.73 4.40 -2.10
C GLU A 103 0.51 4.14 -2.97
N MET A 104 0.32 3.75 -4.23
CA MET A 104 1.42 3.56 -5.19
C MET A 104 2.16 4.88 -5.42
N LYS A 105 1.44 5.99 -5.66
CA LYS A 105 2.04 7.32 -5.78
C LYS A 105 2.78 7.71 -4.52
N PHE A 106 2.20 7.47 -3.34
CA PHE A 106 2.85 7.75 -2.06
C PHE A 106 4.15 6.97 -1.88
N LYS A 107 4.14 5.67 -2.21
CA LYS A 107 5.35 4.83 -2.18
C LYS A 107 6.40 5.32 -3.16
N GLU A 108 6.02 5.66 -4.38
CA GLU A 108 6.94 6.25 -5.36
C GLU A 108 7.59 7.53 -4.82
N MET A 109 6.79 8.46 -4.28
CA MET A 109 7.28 9.69 -3.67
C MET A 109 8.25 9.43 -2.51
N GLU A 110 7.93 8.45 -1.66
CA GLU A 110 8.76 8.07 -0.53
C GLU A 110 10.08 7.47 -0.99
N THR A 111 10.03 6.58 -2.00
CA THR A 111 11.23 6.02 -2.60
C THR A 111 12.09 7.14 -3.17
N TRP A 112 11.58 8.02 -4.04
CA TRP A 112 12.35 9.15 -4.58
C TRP A 112 12.99 10.01 -3.50
N ARG A 113 12.25 10.28 -2.42
CA ARG A 113 12.80 11.01 -1.27
C ARG A 113 13.99 10.27 -0.65
N GLU A 114 13.87 8.97 -0.42
CA GLU A 114 14.98 8.16 0.08
C GLU A 114 16.15 8.12 -0.89
N ILE A 115 15.88 7.92 -2.19
CA ILE A 115 16.88 7.92 -3.26
C ILE A 115 17.71 9.20 -3.22
N LEU A 116 17.04 10.35 -3.25
CA LEU A 116 17.68 11.66 -3.29
C LEU A 116 18.47 11.96 -2.02
N ILE A 117 18.00 11.52 -0.86
CA ILE A 117 18.72 11.68 0.41
C ILE A 117 19.95 10.76 0.44
N LYS A 118 19.81 9.50 0.01
CA LYS A 118 20.86 8.46 0.09
C LYS A 118 21.98 8.62 -0.94
N ASP A 119 21.76 9.20 -2.11
CA ASP A 119 22.76 9.32 -3.22
C ASP A 119 24.08 10.08 -2.88
N GLY A 120 24.31 10.45 -1.61
CA GLY A 120 25.61 10.88 -1.10
C GLY A 120 26.43 9.79 -0.38
N ASP A 121 25.81 8.66 -0.01
CA ASP A 121 26.39 7.52 0.69
C ASP A 121 25.86 6.22 0.03
N GLU A 122 26.75 5.45 -0.63
CA GLU A 122 26.55 4.13 -1.27
C GLU A 122 25.11 3.65 -1.59
N TYR A 123 24.81 3.53 -2.89
CA TYR A 123 23.55 3.03 -3.42
C TYR A 123 23.56 1.50 -3.59
N SER A 124 22.69 0.76 -2.88
CA SER A 124 22.41 -0.66 -3.21
C SER A 124 21.32 -0.72 -4.28
N ASN A 125 21.68 -1.16 -5.49
CA ASN A 125 20.79 -1.35 -6.65
C ASN A 125 19.63 -2.35 -6.42
N SER A 126 19.49 -2.93 -5.21
CA SER A 126 18.43 -3.87 -4.86
C SER A 126 17.04 -3.23 -4.71
N ASP A 127 16.96 -1.94 -4.36
CA ASP A 127 15.70 -1.32 -3.94
C ASP A 127 14.92 -0.70 -5.11
N LEU A 128 15.60 -0.38 -6.22
CA LEU A 128 14.98 0.08 -7.48
C LEU A 128 14.18 -1.03 -8.18
N ASN A 129 14.50 -2.30 -7.94
CA ASN A 129 13.85 -3.45 -8.59
C ASN A 129 12.54 -3.91 -7.91
N PHE A 130 12.15 -3.35 -6.76
CA PHE A 130 10.83 -3.61 -6.17
C PHE A 130 9.73 -2.70 -6.76
N ILE A 131 10.14 -1.59 -7.40
CA ILE A 131 9.26 -0.66 -8.14
C ILE A 131 8.85 -1.24 -9.50
N SER A 132 9.68 -2.13 -10.07
CA SER A 132 9.56 -2.66 -11.44
C SER A 132 8.37 -3.61 -11.70
N ASN A 133 7.37 -3.68 -10.81
CA ASN A 133 6.17 -4.50 -11.00
C ASN A 133 4.87 -3.68 -10.98
N GLN A 134 4.84 -2.61 -11.79
CA GLN A 134 3.66 -2.14 -12.53
C GLN A 134 4.11 -1.63 -13.92
N ASN A 135 4.49 -2.56 -14.81
CA ASN A 135 4.26 -2.54 -16.26
C ASN A 135 4.46 -1.25 -17.10
N ILE A 136 5.44 -0.38 -16.84
CA ILE A 136 5.95 0.58 -17.84
C ILE A 136 7.46 0.71 -17.60
N PHE A 137 8.30 0.69 -18.65
CA PHE A 137 9.79 0.79 -18.61
C PHE A 137 10.62 -0.51 -18.60
N LYS A 138 10.23 -1.52 -19.39
CA LYS A 138 11.20 -2.54 -19.85
C LYS A 138 12.06 -2.03 -21.03
N GLU A 139 11.80 -0.83 -21.55
CA GLU A 139 12.28 -0.40 -22.87
C GLU A 139 13.43 0.63 -22.87
N LEU A 140 13.80 1.22 -21.72
CA LEU A 140 14.86 2.25 -21.68
C LEU A 140 16.20 1.80 -21.10
N ALA A 141 16.31 0.57 -20.59
CA ALA A 141 17.58 0.03 -20.09
C ALA A 141 18.59 -0.34 -21.21
N SER A 142 18.25 -0.11 -22.49
CA SER A 142 19.09 -0.43 -23.66
C SER A 142 19.73 0.78 -24.34
N VAL A 143 19.48 2.02 -23.87
CA VAL A 143 20.05 3.22 -24.50
C VAL A 143 21.25 3.73 -23.69
N SER A 144 22.43 3.36 -24.18
CA SER A 144 23.65 4.17 -24.22
C SER A 144 23.91 5.11 -23.01
N VAL A 145 24.57 4.58 -21.99
CA VAL A 145 25.38 5.39 -21.06
C VAL A 145 26.55 5.97 -21.86
N SER A 146 26.36 7.16 -22.43
CA SER A 146 27.50 7.98 -22.84
C SER A 146 28.21 8.44 -21.58
N SER A 147 29.45 7.99 -21.45
CA SER A 147 30.39 8.38 -20.42
C SER A 147 30.42 9.89 -20.25
N ASN A 148 30.26 10.37 -19.01
CA ASN A 148 31.18 11.27 -18.30
C ASN A 148 30.43 12.13 -17.27
N THR A 149 30.15 11.64 -16.06
CA THR A 149 30.00 12.48 -14.86
C THR A 149 30.29 11.66 -13.60
N ILE A 150 31.53 11.72 -13.13
CA ILE A 150 31.90 11.36 -11.77
C ILE A 150 31.49 12.54 -10.91
N ASN A 151 30.29 12.57 -10.29
CA ASN A 151 29.93 13.49 -9.19
C ASN A 151 28.51 13.22 -8.64
N SER A 152 28.40 12.65 -7.44
CA SER A 152 27.42 12.87 -6.33
C SER A 152 25.95 13.35 -6.58
N ASN A 153 25.40 13.24 -7.79
CA ASN A 153 24.07 13.75 -8.16
C ASN A 153 23.32 12.87 -9.19
N THR A 154 23.63 11.58 -9.29
CA THR A 154 22.98 10.66 -10.22
C THR A 154 21.47 10.61 -9.99
N ALA A 155 21.04 10.55 -8.73
CA ALA A 155 19.63 10.53 -8.35
C ALA A 155 18.88 11.82 -8.70
N MET A 156 19.56 12.98 -8.58
CA MET A 156 18.95 14.26 -8.93
C MET A 156 18.74 14.35 -10.45
N GLU A 157 19.71 13.88 -11.23
CA GLU A 157 19.62 13.88 -12.69
C GLU A 157 18.52 12.93 -13.18
N SER A 158 18.41 11.72 -12.64
CA SER A 158 17.31 10.80 -12.97
C SER A 158 15.93 11.35 -12.59
N PHE A 159 15.83 12.09 -11.48
CA PHE A 159 14.57 12.73 -11.09
C PHE A 159 14.18 13.86 -12.04
N ILE A 160 15.15 14.70 -12.44
CA ILE A 160 14.92 15.82 -13.38
C ILE A 160 14.61 15.29 -14.78
N GLU A 161 15.24 14.20 -15.21
CA GLU A 161 14.93 13.55 -16.48
C GLU A 161 13.47 13.06 -16.50
N LYS A 162 13.01 12.45 -15.40
CA LYS A 162 11.62 11.99 -15.29
C LYS A 162 10.62 13.15 -15.14
N TYR A 163 11.02 14.23 -14.46
CA TYR A 163 10.17 15.38 -14.16
C TYR A 163 10.87 16.68 -14.60
N PRO A 164 10.81 17.05 -15.89
CA PRO A 164 11.59 18.15 -16.47
C PRO A 164 11.22 19.53 -15.93
N GLU A 165 10.00 19.69 -15.40
CA GLU A 165 9.52 20.92 -14.75
C GLU A 165 10.23 21.22 -13.40
N THR A 166 11.05 20.29 -12.91
CA THR A 166 11.69 20.41 -11.59
C THR A 166 12.81 21.47 -11.58
N ASP A 167 12.72 22.45 -10.68
CA ASP A 167 13.83 23.36 -10.41
C ASP A 167 15.00 22.63 -9.72
N ARG A 168 16.08 22.45 -10.48
CA ARG A 168 17.33 21.79 -10.04
C ARG A 168 17.95 22.45 -8.80
N GLN A 169 17.94 23.78 -8.73
CA GLN A 169 18.56 24.51 -7.62
C GLN A 169 17.76 24.33 -6.34
N ARG A 170 16.43 24.47 -6.44
CA ARG A 170 15.52 24.25 -5.31
C ARG A 170 15.58 22.81 -4.81
N LEU A 171 15.53 21.83 -5.72
CA LEU A 171 15.67 20.42 -5.36
C LEU A 171 17.00 20.15 -4.63
N GLY A 172 18.12 20.61 -5.20
CA GLY A 172 19.43 20.42 -4.59
C GLY A 172 19.56 21.04 -3.21
N GLN A 173 19.00 22.24 -3.01
CA GLN A 173 19.00 22.89 -1.70
C GLN A 173 18.18 22.09 -0.66
N LEU A 174 17.02 21.57 -1.06
CA LEU A 174 16.17 20.75 -0.20
C LEU A 174 16.85 19.43 0.17
N VAL A 175 17.51 18.77 -0.78
CA VAL A 175 18.28 17.53 -0.54
C VAL A 175 19.43 17.78 0.43
N ARG A 176 20.23 18.84 0.23
CA ARG A 176 21.31 19.19 1.16
C ARG A 176 20.79 19.47 2.57
N ASN A 177 19.69 20.21 2.69
CA ASN A 177 19.06 20.48 3.98
C ASN A 177 18.55 19.20 4.65
N ALA A 178 17.92 18.30 3.89
CA ALA A 178 17.42 17.02 4.39
C ALA A 178 18.54 16.10 4.87
N ARG A 179 19.64 15.99 4.10
CA ARG A 179 20.84 15.25 4.50
C ARG A 179 21.45 15.81 5.78
N LYS A 180 21.62 17.14 5.87
CA LYS A 180 22.15 17.82 7.05
C LYS A 180 21.28 17.56 8.29
N ASP A 181 19.96 17.70 8.17
CA ASP A 181 19.02 17.46 9.28
C ASP A 181 19.03 15.98 9.71
N LEU A 182 19.16 15.03 8.78
CA LEU A 182 19.27 13.61 9.11
C LEU A 182 20.52 13.31 9.94
N LEU A 183 21.67 13.87 9.59
CA LEU A 183 22.90 13.76 10.38
C LEU A 183 22.72 14.32 11.80
N GLN A 184 22.07 15.49 11.93
CA GLN A 184 21.81 16.11 13.23
C GLN A 184 20.76 15.35 14.05
N HIS A 185 19.73 14.80 13.40
CA HIS A 185 18.69 14.02 14.04
C HIS A 185 19.23 12.69 14.60
N ASN A 186 20.06 12.00 13.82
CA ASN A 186 20.72 10.76 14.23
C ASN A 186 21.68 11.01 15.41
N HIS A 187 22.36 12.16 15.45
CA HIS A 187 23.18 12.57 16.59
C HIS A 187 22.34 12.80 17.86
N HIS A 188 21.18 13.45 17.75
CA HIS A 188 20.32 13.76 18.90
C HIS A 188 19.53 12.55 19.44
N LYS A 189 19.30 11.52 18.61
CA LYS A 189 18.66 10.25 19.02
C LYS A 189 19.59 9.44 19.95
N ASN A 190 20.86 9.28 19.56
CA ASN A 190 21.88 8.60 20.37
C ASN A 190 22.12 9.24 21.75
N ILE A 191 21.92 10.55 21.90
CA ILE A 191 22.07 11.25 23.19
C ILE A 191 20.89 10.98 24.13
N LYS A 192 19.69 10.79 23.59
CA LYS A 192 18.46 10.53 24.38
C LYS A 192 18.34 9.07 24.83
N ASP A 193 18.88 8.14 24.05
CA ASP A 193 18.84 6.71 24.41
C ASP A 193 19.65 6.39 25.68
N HIS A 194 20.54 7.30 26.13
CA HIS A 194 21.29 7.18 27.39
C HIS A 194 20.60 7.79 28.63
N LYS A 195 19.50 8.56 28.46
CA LYS A 195 18.75 9.17 29.57
C LYS A 195 17.24 9.13 29.31
N LEU A 196 16.53 8.42 30.18
CA LEU A 196 15.07 8.21 30.29
C LEU A 196 14.47 7.09 29.43
N GLY A 197 13.88 6.13 30.13
CA GLY A 197 13.00 5.13 29.55
C GLY A 197 11.62 5.70 29.19
N SER A 198 11.09 5.10 28.12
CA SER A 198 9.67 4.82 27.86
C SER A 198 8.79 5.83 27.11
N THR A 199 7.93 5.21 26.30
CA THR A 199 6.67 5.64 25.66
C THR A 199 6.75 6.44 24.34
N ASP A 200 6.33 5.77 23.27
CA ASP A 200 5.71 6.29 22.04
C ASP A 200 6.37 7.48 21.33
N ASN A 201 7.70 7.48 21.22
CA ASN A 201 8.35 8.25 20.16
C ASN A 201 8.29 7.46 18.84
N GLN A 202 7.11 7.48 18.20
CA GLN A 202 7.06 7.27 16.75
C GLN A 202 8.11 8.20 16.12
N CYS A 203 9.10 7.62 15.45
CA CYS A 203 10.23 8.34 14.87
C CYS A 203 9.69 9.40 13.89
N LYS A 204 9.56 10.64 14.35
CA LYS A 204 9.08 11.75 13.52
C LYS A 204 10.13 11.97 12.44
N THR A 205 9.75 11.68 11.19
CA THR A 205 10.56 12.02 10.02
C THR A 205 11.05 13.47 10.12
N PRO A 206 12.32 13.75 9.79
CA PRO A 206 12.91 15.07 9.96
C PRO A 206 12.08 16.13 9.24
N LYS A 207 12.01 17.35 9.80
CA LYS A 207 11.15 18.42 9.27
C LYS A 207 11.51 18.75 7.83
N THR A 208 12.80 18.79 7.53
CA THR A 208 13.35 19.02 6.19
C THR A 208 12.98 17.92 5.20
N SER A 209 12.99 16.65 5.62
CA SER A 209 12.57 15.50 4.82
C SER A 209 11.10 15.59 4.41
N ARG A 210 10.23 16.14 5.28
CA ARG A 210 8.82 16.39 4.93
C ARG A 210 8.64 17.50 3.91
N VAL A 211 9.50 18.54 3.97
CA VAL A 211 9.49 19.62 2.97
C VAL A 211 9.96 19.08 1.61
N LEU A 212 10.99 18.23 1.59
CA LEU A 212 11.42 17.55 0.37
C LEU A 212 10.30 16.67 -0.20
N PHE A 213 9.64 15.86 0.62
CA PHE A 213 8.49 15.05 0.18
C PHE A 213 7.36 15.89 -0.42
N ARG A 214 7.02 17.03 0.22
CA ARG A 214 6.01 17.96 -0.30
C ARG A 214 6.40 18.52 -1.67
N TYR A 215 7.66 18.89 -1.85
CA TYR A 215 8.16 19.40 -3.12
C TYR A 215 8.15 18.32 -4.21
N ILE A 216 8.61 17.10 -3.90
CA ILE A 216 8.52 15.96 -4.83
C ILE A 216 7.07 15.73 -5.26
N ARG A 217 6.14 15.72 -4.29
CA ARG A 217 4.72 15.60 -4.56
C ARG A 217 4.20 16.68 -5.52
N GLU A 218 4.55 17.94 -5.26
CA GLU A 218 4.18 19.09 -6.09
C GLU A 218 4.64 18.88 -7.54
N MET A 219 5.88 18.42 -7.75
CA MET A 219 6.42 18.20 -9.10
C MET A 219 5.75 17.04 -9.84
N ILE A 220 5.47 15.93 -9.14
CA ILE A 220 4.75 14.79 -9.74
C ILE A 220 3.32 15.19 -10.12
N GLU A 221 2.61 15.89 -9.24
CA GLU A 221 1.24 16.36 -9.51
C GLU A 221 1.18 17.36 -10.67
N LEU A 222 2.21 18.20 -10.86
CA LEU A 222 2.32 19.09 -12.02
C LEU A 222 2.52 18.31 -13.32
N HIS A 223 3.37 17.29 -13.33
CA HIS A 223 3.63 16.49 -14.51
C HIS A 223 2.40 15.66 -14.95
N GLU A 224 1.63 15.12 -14.01
CA GLU A 224 0.38 14.42 -14.34
C GLU A 224 -0.67 15.34 -15.01
N GLN A 225 -0.64 16.65 -14.75
CA GLN A 225 -1.54 17.62 -15.37
C GLN A 225 -1.15 17.92 -16.83
N THR A 226 0.13 17.82 -17.18
CA THR A 226 0.61 18.06 -18.55
C THR A 226 0.35 16.88 -19.49
N ASP A 227 0.31 15.66 -18.94
CA ASP A 227 0.20 14.41 -19.70
C ASP A 227 -1.24 13.93 -19.91
N SER A 228 -2.24 14.68 -19.43
CA SER A 228 -3.65 14.35 -19.66
C SER A 228 -4.02 14.57 -21.14
N PRO A 229 -4.38 13.51 -21.90
CA PRO A 229 -4.87 13.68 -23.26
C PRO A 229 -6.23 14.38 -23.20
N GLN A 230 -6.38 15.51 -23.91
CA GLN A 230 -7.68 16.08 -24.21
C GLN A 230 -8.52 15.14 -25.08
#